data_AF-A0AAW8HQT7-F1
#
_entry.id   AF-A0AAW8HQT7-F1
#
_cell.length_a   1.000
_cell.length_b   1.000
_cell.length_c   1.000
_cell.angle_alpha   90.00
_cell.angle_beta   90.00
_cell.angle_gamma   90.00
#
_symmetry.space_group_name_H-M   'P 1'
#
loop_
_entity.id
_entity.type
_entity.pdbx_description
1 polymer ?
#
loop_
_entity_poly.entity_id
_entity_poly.type
_entity_poly.pdbx_seq_one_letter_code
_entity_poly.pdbx_strand_id
1 'polypeptide(L)'
;MKFTSLKSILFIILFTPLIVTGSVPTCEQLQEVVTNETLNGQSNIPAHPFVVAVNNKVYFHTAPDSSCIQHDKFVIAGDYLYAYKIHEGFTYVNYFTVKGNEVKGWVNSSELEELNPIIASPKKNNINISDFIVVSNEDWFGLGNSFSNTLSLSKNHELSSAYIGDFPNDFGGLDKFYSHTYKDFNVISSNVNYNERLWSIDDAYIISDITLTTPKYHTIRNIKVGDRKDDIINKYINIKGFESNSKIIYNLGKMSLTFNLENDVITSIEISSIPE
;
A
#
# COMPACT_ATOMS: atom_id res chain seq x y z
N MET A 1 -86.33 -1.10 40.31
CA MET A 1 -84.98 -1.72 40.28
C MET A 1 -84.81 -2.42 38.94
N LYS A 2 -84.12 -1.80 37.97
CA LYS A 2 -83.75 -2.39 36.68
C LYS A 2 -82.33 -1.90 36.36
N PHE A 3 -81.36 -2.82 36.39
CA PHE A 3 -80.00 -2.56 35.93
C PHE A 3 -79.92 -2.86 34.43
N THR A 4 -79.55 -1.87 33.63
CA THR A 4 -79.21 -2.05 32.21
C THR A 4 -77.70 -2.24 32.08
N SER A 5 -77.33 -3.40 31.54
CA SER A 5 -75.97 -3.87 31.26
C SER A 5 -75.24 -2.99 30.24
N LEU A 6 -74.05 -2.51 30.61
CA LEU A 6 -73.07 -1.85 29.76
C LEU A 6 -72.35 -2.91 28.90
N LYS A 7 -72.45 -2.83 27.56
CA LYS A 7 -71.65 -3.69 26.65
C LYS A 7 -70.32 -2.99 26.36
N SER A 8 -69.23 -3.45 26.97
CA SER A 8 -67.87 -3.08 26.57
C SER A 8 -67.51 -3.80 25.28
N ILE A 9 -67.23 -3.03 24.22
CA ILE A 9 -66.66 -3.53 22.97
C ILE A 9 -65.14 -3.54 23.15
N LEU A 10 -64.55 -4.73 23.20
CA LEU A 10 -63.10 -4.95 23.26
C LEU A 10 -62.52 -4.87 21.85
N PHE A 11 -61.78 -3.81 21.54
CA PHE A 11 -61.06 -3.64 20.27
C PHE A 11 -59.72 -4.36 20.37
N ILE A 12 -59.60 -5.55 19.78
CA ILE A 12 -58.33 -6.29 19.69
C ILE A 12 -57.55 -5.69 18.51
N ILE A 13 -56.53 -4.88 18.81
CA ILE A 13 -55.57 -4.39 17.82
C ILE A 13 -54.61 -5.54 17.51
N LEU A 14 -54.82 -6.20 16.37
CA LEU A 14 -53.86 -7.14 15.79
C LEU A 14 -52.64 -6.35 15.29
N PHE A 15 -51.59 -6.29 16.12
CA PHE A 15 -50.25 -5.92 15.66
C PHE A 15 -49.72 -7.04 14.76
N THR A 16 -49.80 -6.82 13.45
CA THR A 16 -49.05 -7.64 12.49
C THR A 16 -47.61 -7.11 12.48
N PRO A 17 -46.58 -7.92 12.79
CA PRO A 17 -45.22 -7.49 12.58
C PRO A 17 -45.01 -7.33 11.07
N LEU A 18 -44.74 -6.10 10.63
CA LEU A 18 -44.12 -5.90 9.33
C LEU A 18 -42.76 -6.59 9.38
N ILE A 19 -42.67 -7.78 8.78
CA ILE A 19 -41.39 -8.39 8.44
C ILE A 19 -40.85 -7.55 7.30
N VAL A 20 -40.01 -6.57 7.61
CA VAL A 20 -39.17 -5.91 6.61
C VAL A 20 -38.18 -6.96 6.14
N THR A 21 -38.43 -7.56 4.98
CA THR A 21 -37.44 -8.38 4.29
C THR A 21 -36.41 -7.43 3.68
N GLY A 22 -35.41 -7.02 4.47
CA GLY A 22 -34.22 -6.37 3.92
C GLY A 22 -33.51 -7.38 3.02
N SER A 23 -33.36 -7.08 1.73
CA SER A 23 -32.50 -7.87 0.85
C SER A 23 -31.08 -7.84 1.40
N VAL A 24 -30.42 -9.00 1.50
CA VAL A 24 -28.99 -9.06 1.81
C VAL A 24 -28.26 -8.22 0.75
N PRO A 25 -27.46 -7.22 1.12
CA PRO A 25 -26.77 -6.38 0.17
C PRO A 25 -25.81 -7.22 -0.69
N THR A 26 -25.71 -6.90 -1.98
CA THR A 26 -24.73 -7.53 -2.85
C THR A 26 -23.32 -7.08 -2.48
N CYS A 27 -22.30 -7.85 -2.85
CA CYS A 27 -20.91 -7.45 -2.65
C CYS A 27 -20.57 -6.11 -3.31
N GLU A 28 -21.20 -5.78 -4.44
CA GLU A 28 -21.04 -4.49 -5.10
C GLU A 28 -21.61 -3.35 -4.25
N GLN A 29 -22.81 -3.53 -3.69
CA GLN A 29 -23.42 -2.56 -2.78
C GLN A 29 -22.59 -2.38 -1.51
N LEU A 30 -22.07 -3.48 -0.95
CA LEU A 30 -21.16 -3.41 0.21
C LEU A 30 -19.88 -2.64 -0.12
N GLN A 31 -19.26 -2.91 -1.27
CA GLN A 31 -18.06 -2.18 -1.68
C GLN A 31 -18.32 -0.69 -1.88
N GLU A 32 -19.47 -0.31 -2.45
CA GLU A 32 -19.84 1.10 -2.63
C GLU A 32 -20.00 1.82 -1.29
N VAL A 33 -20.70 1.20 -0.34
CA VAL A 33 -20.86 1.74 1.03
C VAL A 33 -19.51 1.93 1.69
N VAL A 34 -18.66 0.90 1.69
CA VAL A 34 -17.33 0.95 2.32
C VAL A 34 -16.44 2.00 1.66
N THR A 35 -16.52 2.15 0.34
CA THR A 35 -15.76 3.20 -0.37
C THR A 35 -16.16 4.59 0.13
N ASN A 36 -17.47 4.85 0.28
CA ASN A 36 -17.95 6.14 0.79
C ASN A 36 -17.60 6.36 2.28
N GLU A 37 -17.64 5.32 3.09
CA GLU A 37 -17.28 5.39 4.52
C GLU A 37 -15.78 5.64 4.72
N THR A 38 -14.94 4.99 3.91
CA THR A 38 -13.47 5.06 4.02
C THR A 38 -12.87 6.37 3.49
N LEU A 39 -13.56 7.06 2.59
CA LEU A 39 -13.16 8.37 2.07
C LEU A 39 -13.29 9.50 3.11
N ASN A 40 -14.09 9.32 4.17
CA ASN A 40 -14.32 10.35 5.20
C ASN A 40 -13.28 10.33 6.34
N GLY A 41 -11.99 10.29 5.99
CA GLY A 41 -10.88 10.61 6.89
C GLY A 41 -9.93 9.46 7.23
N GLN A 42 -8.77 9.87 7.78
CA GLN A 42 -7.54 9.12 8.09
C GLN A 42 -7.69 7.87 8.98
N SER A 43 -8.91 7.47 9.32
CA SER A 43 -9.16 6.31 10.16
C SER A 43 -8.71 5.03 9.45
N ASN A 44 -8.07 4.14 10.19
CA ASN A 44 -7.73 2.77 9.77
C ASN A 44 -6.75 2.67 8.58
N ILE A 45 -5.84 3.64 8.41
CA ILE A 45 -4.68 3.49 7.52
C ILE A 45 -3.57 2.75 8.30
N PRO A 46 -3.00 1.64 7.79
CA PRO A 46 -1.87 0.97 8.41
C PRO A 46 -0.67 1.91 8.58
N ALA A 47 0.02 1.84 9.72
CA ALA A 47 1.22 2.65 9.95
C ALA A 47 2.35 2.30 8.96
N HIS A 48 2.50 1.02 8.67
CA HIS A 48 3.39 0.48 7.66
C HIS A 48 2.57 -0.20 6.56
N PRO A 49 2.79 0.15 5.28
CA PRO A 49 2.00 -0.41 4.20
C PRO A 49 2.53 -1.80 3.80
N PHE A 50 3.72 -2.22 4.22
CA PHE A 50 4.26 -3.51 3.81
C PHE A 50 3.77 -4.63 4.75
N VAL A 51 3.08 -5.60 4.19
CA VAL A 51 2.58 -6.78 4.92
C VAL A 51 2.97 -8.07 4.19
N VAL A 52 2.98 -9.18 4.92
CA VAL A 52 3.23 -10.52 4.41
C VAL A 52 2.02 -11.41 4.66
N ALA A 53 1.61 -12.18 3.65
CA ALA A 53 0.61 -13.23 3.82
C ALA A 53 1.21 -14.39 4.63
N VAL A 54 0.49 -14.87 5.66
CA VAL A 54 1.01 -15.93 6.56
C VAL A 54 0.35 -17.30 6.37
N ASN A 55 -0.83 -17.34 5.76
CA ASN A 55 -1.55 -18.59 5.50
C ASN A 55 -1.23 -19.16 4.11
N ASN A 56 -1.42 -20.48 3.96
CA ASN A 56 -1.18 -21.19 2.69
C ASN A 56 -1.92 -20.57 1.50
N LYS A 57 -3.13 -20.07 1.73
CA LYS A 57 -3.91 -19.28 0.78
C LYS A 57 -4.61 -18.17 1.52
N VAL A 58 -4.40 -16.94 1.07
CA VAL A 58 -5.11 -15.74 1.53
C VAL A 58 -5.94 -15.26 0.35
N TYR A 59 -7.25 -15.44 0.45
CA TYR A 59 -8.17 -15.16 -0.65
C TYR A 59 -8.50 -13.68 -0.73
N PHE A 60 -8.63 -13.17 -1.95
CA PHE A 60 -9.20 -11.84 -2.17
C PHE A 60 -10.72 -11.89 -2.06
N HIS A 61 -11.29 -10.78 -1.61
CA HIS A 61 -12.71 -10.51 -1.54
C HIS A 61 -13.01 -9.22 -2.28
N THR A 62 -14.16 -9.14 -2.94
CA THR A 62 -14.60 -7.93 -3.67
C THR A 62 -15.10 -6.82 -2.74
N ALA A 63 -15.45 -7.16 -1.51
CA ALA A 63 -15.87 -6.28 -0.42
C ALA A 63 -15.38 -6.89 0.92
N PRO A 64 -15.31 -6.15 2.04
CA PRO A 64 -14.82 -6.65 3.33
C PRO A 64 -15.86 -7.54 4.03
N ASP A 65 -16.30 -8.60 3.35
CA ASP A 65 -17.24 -9.58 3.88
C ASP A 65 -16.84 -11.00 3.44
N SER A 66 -16.98 -11.95 4.36
CA SER A 66 -16.59 -13.35 4.13
C SER A 66 -17.34 -14.02 2.96
N SER A 67 -18.57 -13.59 2.66
CA SER A 67 -19.37 -14.09 1.54
C SER A 67 -18.90 -13.56 0.18
N CYS A 68 -18.10 -12.48 0.15
CA CYS A 68 -17.60 -11.84 -1.06
C CYS A 68 -16.26 -12.40 -1.59
N ILE A 69 -15.94 -13.63 -1.20
CA ILE A 69 -14.70 -14.32 -1.55
C ILE A 69 -14.57 -14.60 -3.06
N GLN A 70 -13.34 -14.44 -3.58
CA GLN A 70 -12.96 -14.78 -4.95
C GLN A 70 -12.10 -16.05 -4.95
N HIS A 71 -12.73 -17.22 -5.13
CA HIS A 71 -12.05 -18.52 -4.97
C HIS A 71 -10.91 -18.80 -5.97
N ASP A 72 -10.84 -18.05 -7.07
CA ASP A 72 -9.79 -18.13 -8.09
C ASP A 72 -8.65 -17.11 -7.87
N LYS A 73 -8.79 -16.20 -6.89
CA LYS A 73 -7.81 -15.14 -6.61
C LYS A 73 -7.33 -15.24 -5.16
N PHE A 74 -6.07 -15.60 -5.01
CA PHE A 74 -5.40 -15.66 -3.71
C PHE A 74 -3.91 -15.39 -3.85
N VAL A 75 -3.30 -14.93 -2.76
CA VAL A 75 -1.85 -14.98 -2.56
C VAL A 75 -1.50 -16.17 -1.64
N ILE A 76 -0.22 -16.52 -1.58
CA ILE A 76 0.27 -17.63 -0.75
C ILE A 76 1.19 -17.10 0.35
N ALA A 77 1.45 -17.95 1.36
CA ALA A 77 2.35 -17.63 2.44
C ALA A 77 3.71 -17.09 1.93
N GLY A 78 4.15 -15.97 2.50
CA GLY A 78 5.39 -15.29 2.11
C GLY A 78 5.26 -14.36 0.90
N ASP A 79 4.08 -14.17 0.32
CA ASP A 79 3.83 -13.07 -0.61
C ASP A 79 3.75 -11.73 0.14
N TYR A 80 4.37 -10.70 -0.45
CA TYR A 80 4.37 -9.34 0.08
C TYR A 80 3.28 -8.51 -0.61
N LEU A 81 2.53 -7.75 0.18
CA LEU A 81 1.46 -6.89 -0.30
C LEU A 81 1.62 -5.48 0.29
N TYR A 82 1.04 -4.50 -0.42
CA TYR A 82 0.76 -3.22 0.18
C TYR A 82 -0.60 -3.26 0.88
N ALA A 83 -0.67 -2.89 2.15
CA ALA A 83 -1.87 -2.65 2.92
C ALA A 83 -2.24 -1.17 2.87
N TYR A 84 -3.45 -0.87 2.41
CA TYR A 84 -3.89 0.49 2.16
C TYR A 84 -4.93 0.98 3.19
N LYS A 85 -5.94 0.16 3.49
CA LYS A 85 -7.04 0.54 4.38
C LYS A 85 -7.53 -0.67 5.15
N ILE A 86 -7.87 -0.48 6.42
CA ILE A 86 -8.48 -1.51 7.26
C ILE A 86 -9.96 -1.15 7.46
N HIS A 87 -10.84 -2.14 7.34
CA HIS A 87 -12.26 -1.99 7.60
C HIS A 87 -12.83 -3.33 8.11
N GLU A 88 -13.46 -3.31 9.28
CA GLU A 88 -14.17 -4.47 9.87
C GLU A 88 -13.42 -5.82 9.82
N GLY A 89 -12.13 -5.82 10.13
CA GLY A 89 -11.31 -7.04 10.17
C GLY A 89 -10.81 -7.52 8.80
N PHE A 90 -11.03 -6.72 7.76
CA PHE A 90 -10.42 -6.88 6.44
C PHE A 90 -9.45 -5.74 6.15
N THR A 91 -8.44 -6.04 5.35
CA THR A 91 -7.48 -5.07 4.83
C THR A 91 -7.62 -5.01 3.31
N TYR A 92 -7.85 -3.81 2.78
CA TYR A 92 -7.75 -3.54 1.36
C TYR A 92 -6.26 -3.48 0.99
N VAL A 93 -5.86 -4.36 0.08
CA VAL A 93 -4.46 -4.58 -0.28
C VAL A 93 -4.24 -4.43 -1.77
N ASN A 94 -2.99 -4.20 -2.15
CA ASN A 94 -2.50 -4.32 -3.52
C ASN A 94 -1.35 -5.33 -3.58
N TYR A 95 -1.47 -6.28 -4.48
CA TYR A 95 -0.46 -7.28 -4.79
C TYR A 95 0.04 -7.10 -6.22
N PHE A 96 1.36 -7.16 -6.40
CA PHE A 96 1.97 -7.20 -7.72
C PHE A 96 2.33 -8.64 -8.07
N THR A 97 1.74 -9.14 -9.14
CA THR A 97 2.11 -10.45 -9.70
C THR A 97 3.55 -10.44 -10.19
N VAL A 98 4.14 -11.62 -10.40
CA VAL A 98 5.47 -11.76 -11.02
C VAL A 98 5.58 -11.12 -12.41
N LYS A 99 4.46 -10.86 -13.09
CA LYS A 99 4.43 -10.15 -14.38
C LYS A 99 4.31 -8.63 -14.23
N GLY A 100 4.24 -8.11 -13.00
CA GLY A 100 4.05 -6.70 -12.70
C GLY A 100 2.59 -6.23 -12.77
N ASN A 101 1.62 -7.12 -13.00
CA ASN A 101 0.20 -6.75 -12.94
C ASN A 101 -0.24 -6.55 -11.49
N GLU A 102 -1.07 -5.53 -11.26
CA GLU A 102 -1.69 -5.25 -9.97
C GLU A 102 -2.96 -6.08 -9.75
N VAL A 103 -3.14 -6.54 -8.52
CA VAL A 103 -4.33 -7.21 -8.03
C VAL A 103 -4.71 -6.54 -6.72
N LYS A 104 -5.85 -5.85 -6.73
CA LYS A 104 -6.40 -5.16 -5.56
C LYS A 104 -7.65 -5.87 -5.06
N GLY A 105 -7.89 -5.81 -3.76
CA GLY A 105 -9.09 -6.35 -3.12
C GLY A 105 -8.92 -6.44 -1.61
N TRP A 106 -9.95 -6.94 -0.95
CA TRP A 106 -9.95 -7.14 0.50
C TRP A 106 -9.39 -8.51 0.85
N VAL A 107 -8.63 -8.60 1.92
CA VAL A 107 -8.19 -9.87 2.52
C VAL A 107 -8.47 -9.82 4.02
N ASN A 108 -8.63 -10.96 4.67
CA ASN A 108 -8.84 -10.98 6.11
C ASN A 108 -7.56 -10.51 6.81
N SER A 109 -7.67 -9.49 7.67
CA SER A 109 -6.53 -8.86 8.34
C SER A 109 -5.75 -9.83 9.23
N SER A 110 -6.42 -10.86 9.77
CA SER A 110 -5.77 -11.89 10.59
C SER A 110 -4.86 -12.84 9.80
N GLU A 111 -4.89 -12.79 8.47
CA GLU A 111 -4.03 -13.58 7.58
C GLU A 111 -2.81 -12.80 7.09
N LEU A 112 -2.59 -11.60 7.64
CA LEU A 112 -1.50 -10.71 7.34
C LEU A 112 -0.66 -10.43 8.59
N GLU A 113 0.65 -10.33 8.40
CA GLU A 113 1.57 -9.77 9.39
C GLU A 113 2.32 -8.57 8.80
N GLU A 114 2.73 -7.64 9.65
CA GLU A 114 3.60 -6.54 9.22
C GLU A 114 4.95 -7.09 8.74
N LEU A 115 5.43 -6.60 7.60
CA LEU A 115 6.76 -6.96 7.12
C LEU A 115 7.83 -6.33 8.00
N ASN A 116 8.78 -7.13 8.47
CA ASN A 116 10.04 -6.63 9.02
C ASN A 116 11.17 -6.80 7.99
N PRO A 117 11.60 -5.75 7.27
CA PRO A 117 12.61 -5.85 6.22
C PRO A 117 14.00 -6.24 6.70
N ILE A 118 14.28 -6.11 8.00
CA ILE A 118 15.58 -6.46 8.61
C ILE A 118 15.75 -7.98 8.67
N ILE A 119 14.64 -8.71 8.87
CA ILE A 119 14.61 -10.17 9.01
C ILE A 119 14.14 -10.82 7.69
N ALA A 120 13.36 -10.10 6.89
CA ALA A 120 12.85 -10.59 5.63
C ALA A 120 13.99 -10.93 4.65
N SER A 121 13.88 -12.08 4.00
CA SER A 121 14.76 -12.43 2.90
C SER A 121 14.14 -12.00 1.57
N PRO A 122 14.86 -11.21 0.73
CA PRO A 122 14.33 -10.84 -0.57
C PRO A 122 14.14 -12.07 -1.45
N LYS A 123 13.04 -12.11 -2.21
CA LYS A 123 12.79 -13.19 -3.18
C LYS A 123 13.82 -13.10 -4.31
N LYS A 124 14.73 -14.07 -4.38
CA LYS A 124 15.89 -14.00 -5.28
C LYS A 124 15.55 -13.97 -6.77
N ASN A 125 14.39 -14.52 -7.17
CA ASN A 125 14.10 -14.80 -8.57
C ASN A 125 13.23 -13.76 -9.28
N ASN A 126 12.60 -12.84 -8.55
CA ASN A 126 11.76 -11.80 -9.14
C ASN A 126 11.94 -10.49 -8.36
N ILE A 127 11.81 -9.38 -9.07
CA ILE A 127 11.58 -8.07 -8.44
C ILE A 127 10.21 -8.11 -7.75
N ASN A 128 10.13 -7.56 -6.55
CA ASN A 128 8.90 -7.50 -5.76
C ASN A 128 8.86 -6.20 -4.95
N ILE A 129 7.74 -5.90 -4.30
CA ILE A 129 7.56 -4.62 -3.59
C ILE A 129 8.61 -4.36 -2.49
N SER A 130 9.16 -5.40 -1.87
CA SER A 130 10.21 -5.23 -0.84
C SER A 130 11.54 -4.74 -1.41
N ASP A 131 11.77 -4.89 -2.73
CA ASP A 131 12.96 -4.35 -3.39
C ASP A 131 12.96 -2.81 -3.46
N PHE A 132 11.82 -2.18 -3.18
CA PHE A 132 11.62 -0.73 -3.12
C PHE A 132 11.69 -0.20 -1.67
N ILE A 133 12.34 -0.97 -0.77
CA ILE A 133 12.66 -0.61 0.60
C ILE A 133 14.16 -0.34 0.73
N VAL A 134 14.49 0.71 1.47
CA VAL A 134 15.85 1.03 1.89
C VAL A 134 16.01 0.77 3.38
N VAL A 135 17.20 0.31 3.76
CA VAL A 135 17.53 -0.14 5.12
C VAL A 135 18.85 0.48 5.57
N SER A 136 18.96 0.81 6.84
CA SER A 136 20.17 1.25 7.54
C SER A 136 20.12 0.81 9.00
N ASN A 137 20.90 -0.19 9.39
CA ASN A 137 20.84 -0.80 10.72
C ASN A 137 19.41 -1.29 11.05
N GLU A 138 18.77 -0.70 12.07
CA GLU A 138 17.39 -0.99 12.48
C GLU A 138 16.36 -0.06 11.84
N ASP A 139 16.80 0.91 11.03
CA ASP A 139 15.94 1.87 10.34
C ASP A 139 15.64 1.42 8.92
N TRP A 140 14.39 1.61 8.49
CA TRP A 140 13.97 1.30 7.13
C TRP A 140 12.76 2.17 6.72
N PHE A 141 12.64 2.38 5.42
CA PHE A 141 11.46 2.97 4.79
C PHE A 141 11.46 2.61 3.31
N GLY A 142 10.33 2.75 2.64
CA GLY A 142 10.18 2.40 1.24
C GLY A 142 9.04 3.16 0.59
N LEU A 143 8.85 2.88 -0.70
CA LEU A 143 7.76 3.47 -1.45
C LEU A 143 6.40 3.12 -0.84
N GLY A 144 5.49 4.09 -0.80
CA GLY A 144 4.16 3.93 -0.23
C GLY A 144 4.06 4.13 1.28
N ASN A 145 5.18 4.17 2.03
CA ASN A 145 5.14 4.51 3.46
C ASN A 145 4.52 5.90 3.65
N SER A 146 3.73 6.10 4.70
CA SER A 146 3.29 7.44 5.12
C SER A 146 4.50 8.31 5.45
N PHE A 147 4.65 9.43 4.76
CA PHE A 147 5.76 10.36 4.99
C PHE A 147 5.76 10.88 6.43
N SER A 148 4.61 11.33 6.93
CA SER A 148 4.48 11.90 8.29
C SER A 148 4.71 10.88 9.41
N ASN A 149 4.42 9.60 9.16
CA ASN A 149 4.45 8.56 10.20
C ASN A 149 5.70 7.66 10.11
N THR A 150 6.62 7.92 9.17
CA THR A 150 7.83 7.11 9.02
C THR A 150 8.87 7.49 10.09
N LEU A 151 9.03 6.64 11.10
CA LEU A 151 9.94 6.87 12.21
C LEU A 151 11.39 7.09 11.76
N SER A 152 11.88 6.34 10.78
CA SER A 152 13.25 6.50 10.27
C SER A 152 13.50 7.87 9.65
N LEU A 153 12.51 8.49 9.01
CA LEU A 153 12.61 9.87 8.55
C LEU A 153 12.68 10.85 9.73
N SER A 154 11.82 10.68 10.74
CA SER A 154 11.79 11.56 11.92
C SER A 154 13.07 11.55 12.76
N LYS A 155 13.88 10.48 12.68
CA LYS A 155 15.19 10.37 13.35
C LYS A 155 16.28 11.16 12.63
N ASN A 156 16.10 11.49 11.35
CA ASN A 156 17.07 12.24 10.56
C ASN A 156 16.69 13.73 10.55
N HIS A 157 17.69 14.60 10.63
CA HIS A 157 17.49 16.04 10.55
C HIS A 157 17.25 16.45 9.09
N GLU A 158 16.03 16.88 8.78
CA GLU A 158 15.67 17.45 7.48
C GLU A 158 16.45 18.75 7.26
N LEU A 159 17.16 18.84 6.13
CA LEU A 159 17.99 19.98 5.77
C LEU A 159 17.17 21.06 5.05
N SER A 160 16.23 20.63 4.22
CA SER A 160 15.28 21.51 3.53
C SER A 160 14.07 20.72 3.03
N SER A 161 12.97 21.44 2.89
CA SER A 161 11.74 20.97 2.26
C SER A 161 11.28 22.00 1.24
N ALA A 162 10.79 21.57 0.09
CA ALA A 162 10.19 22.47 -0.89
C ALA A 162 8.96 21.85 -1.54
N TYR A 163 7.96 22.67 -1.80
CA TYR A 163 6.85 22.28 -2.65
C TYR A 163 7.31 22.31 -4.12
N ILE A 164 7.12 21.19 -4.82
CA ILE A 164 7.52 21.01 -6.22
C ILE A 164 6.42 21.54 -7.14
N GLY A 165 5.17 21.17 -6.88
CA GLY A 165 4.04 21.56 -7.71
C GLY A 165 2.84 20.63 -7.61
N ASP A 166 1.77 21.04 -8.30
CA ASP A 166 0.55 20.28 -8.52
C ASP A 166 0.51 19.83 -9.97
N PHE A 167 0.24 18.55 -10.20
CA PHE A 167 0.17 17.94 -11.53
C PHE A 167 -1.19 17.27 -11.72
N PRO A 168 -1.85 17.44 -12.89
CA PRO A 168 -3.11 16.74 -13.17
C PRO A 168 -2.96 15.23 -13.03
N ASN A 169 -3.95 14.58 -12.41
CA ASN A 169 -4.03 13.13 -12.34
C ASN A 169 -5.14 12.57 -13.24
N ASP A 170 -5.09 11.25 -13.45
CA ASP A 170 -6.01 10.53 -14.36
C ASP A 170 -7.48 10.54 -13.92
N PHE A 171 -7.77 11.01 -12.70
CA PHE A 171 -9.11 11.03 -12.10
C PHE A 171 -9.70 12.44 -11.97
N GLY A 172 -9.10 13.42 -12.64
CA GLY A 172 -9.61 14.80 -12.70
C GLY A 172 -9.24 15.67 -11.49
N GLY A 173 -8.27 15.24 -10.68
CA GLY A 173 -7.72 15.97 -9.55
C GLY A 173 -6.27 16.40 -9.78
N LEU A 174 -5.60 16.79 -8.68
CA LEU A 174 -4.19 17.19 -8.67
C LEU A 174 -3.40 16.31 -7.72
N ASP A 175 -2.29 15.78 -8.22
CA ASP A 175 -1.25 15.18 -7.40
C ASP A 175 -0.25 16.26 -6.99
N LYS A 176 0.02 16.34 -5.69
CA LYS A 176 0.87 17.34 -5.06
C LYS A 176 2.18 16.71 -4.65
N PHE A 177 3.29 17.39 -4.93
CA PHE A 177 4.62 16.85 -4.67
C PHE A 177 5.44 17.81 -3.81
N TYR A 178 6.14 17.25 -2.84
CA TYR A 178 7.05 17.97 -1.96
C TYR A 178 8.39 17.25 -1.93
N SER A 179 9.48 17.96 -2.17
CA SER A 179 10.83 17.44 -1.99
C SER A 179 11.28 17.65 -0.55
N HIS A 180 12.00 16.66 -0.04
CA HIS A 180 12.58 16.65 1.29
C HIS A 180 14.03 16.20 1.18
N THR A 181 14.95 17.04 1.65
CA THR A 181 16.40 16.81 1.53
C THR A 181 16.97 16.46 2.91
N TYR A 182 17.71 15.37 2.98
CA TYR A 182 18.47 14.96 4.15
C TYR A 182 19.94 14.83 3.79
N LYS A 183 20.79 14.61 4.80
CA LYS A 183 22.24 14.44 4.58
C LYS A 183 22.58 13.26 3.67
N ASP A 184 21.86 12.16 3.82
CA ASP A 184 22.22 10.85 3.24
C ASP A 184 21.30 10.42 2.08
N PHE A 185 20.17 11.10 1.91
CA PHE A 185 19.14 10.76 0.95
C PHE A 185 18.19 11.93 0.73
N ASN A 186 17.41 11.87 -0.35
CA ASN A 186 16.26 12.73 -0.60
C ASN A 186 15.00 11.86 -0.72
N VAL A 187 13.85 12.42 -0.38
CA VAL A 187 12.55 11.78 -0.67
C VAL A 187 11.60 12.79 -1.30
N ILE A 188 10.69 12.29 -2.13
CA ILE A 188 9.51 13.05 -2.55
C ILE A 188 8.32 12.46 -1.81
N SER A 189 7.55 13.35 -1.17
CA SER A 189 6.24 12.99 -0.65
C SER A 189 5.14 13.46 -1.60
N SER A 190 4.12 12.62 -1.79
CA SER A 190 2.97 12.97 -2.62
C SER A 190 1.70 12.20 -2.25
N ASN A 191 0.56 12.67 -2.76
CA ASN A 191 -0.73 12.00 -2.69
C ASN A 191 -1.02 11.12 -3.92
N VAL A 192 -0.02 10.81 -4.78
CA VAL A 192 -0.22 10.02 -6.01
C VAL A 192 -0.98 8.74 -5.75
N ASN A 193 -1.97 8.41 -6.58
CA ASN A 193 -2.82 7.22 -6.46
C ASN A 193 -3.63 7.14 -5.14
N TYR A 194 -3.94 8.26 -4.46
CA TYR A 194 -4.74 8.26 -3.22
C TYR A 194 -6.07 7.50 -3.39
N ASN A 195 -6.76 7.71 -4.51
CA ASN A 195 -8.02 7.05 -4.83
C ASN A 195 -7.88 5.53 -4.94
N GLU A 196 -6.76 5.04 -5.46
CA GLU A 196 -6.51 3.59 -5.57
C GLU A 196 -6.24 2.92 -4.22
N ARG A 197 -6.05 3.71 -3.15
CA ARG A 197 -5.83 3.24 -1.78
C ARG A 197 -7.09 3.30 -0.91
N LEU A 198 -8.24 3.71 -1.48
CA LEU A 198 -9.43 4.11 -0.72
C LEU A 198 -9.12 5.25 0.27
N TRP A 199 -8.23 6.16 -0.14
CA TRP A 199 -7.88 7.36 0.58
C TRP A 199 -8.55 8.57 -0.08
N SER A 200 -8.65 9.66 0.68
CA SER A 200 -9.03 10.99 0.19
C SER A 200 -7.79 11.85 -0.06
N ILE A 201 -8.00 13.03 -0.67
CA ILE A 201 -6.92 13.99 -0.90
C ILE A 201 -6.36 14.61 0.39
N ASP A 202 -7.10 14.49 1.49
CA ASP A 202 -6.73 15.01 2.82
C ASP A 202 -6.02 13.95 3.68
N ASP A 203 -5.89 12.71 3.17
CA ASP A 203 -5.10 11.67 3.84
C ASP A 203 -3.59 11.95 3.72
N ALA A 204 -2.82 11.23 4.55
CA ALA A 204 -1.39 11.44 4.65
C ALA A 204 -0.66 11.19 3.32
N TYR A 205 0.37 11.97 3.07
CA TYR A 205 1.20 11.82 1.89
C TYR A 205 2.07 10.58 2.05
N ILE A 206 2.35 9.91 0.94
CA ILE A 206 3.27 8.78 0.91
C ILE A 206 4.65 9.21 0.43
N ILE A 207 5.66 8.41 0.76
CA ILE A 207 6.95 8.44 0.06
C ILE A 207 6.74 7.87 -1.34
N SER A 208 6.88 8.69 -2.37
CA SER A 208 6.69 8.32 -3.77
C SER A 208 7.99 8.24 -4.57
N ASP A 209 9.05 8.86 -4.06
CA ASP A 209 10.42 8.77 -4.58
C ASP A 209 11.43 8.74 -3.43
N ILE A 210 12.52 8.00 -3.61
CA ILE A 210 13.68 7.95 -2.73
C ILE A 210 14.94 8.03 -3.60
N THR A 211 15.83 8.95 -3.28
CA THR A 211 17.17 9.05 -3.89
C THR A 211 18.24 8.89 -2.82
N LEU A 212 19.05 7.83 -2.89
CA LEU A 212 20.21 7.62 -2.02
C LEU A 212 21.45 8.23 -2.67
N THR A 213 22.21 9.01 -1.89
CA THR A 213 23.44 9.68 -2.35
C THR A 213 24.68 9.31 -1.54
N THR A 214 24.52 8.56 -0.44
CA THR A 214 25.61 8.10 0.43
C THR A 214 25.46 6.62 0.77
N PRO A 215 26.53 5.93 1.21
CA PRO A 215 26.49 4.49 1.51
C PRO A 215 25.75 4.12 2.81
N LYS A 216 25.14 5.09 3.51
CA LYS A 216 24.49 4.84 4.82
C LYS A 216 23.28 3.90 4.69
N TYR A 217 22.44 4.16 3.71
CA TYR A 217 21.30 3.31 3.39
C TYR A 217 21.64 2.39 2.22
N HIS A 218 21.01 1.23 2.20
CA HIS A 218 21.14 0.24 1.14
C HIS A 218 19.78 -0.34 0.77
N THR A 219 19.66 -0.87 -0.45
CA THR A 219 18.48 -1.66 -0.84
C THR A 219 18.35 -2.89 0.06
N ILE A 220 17.16 -3.50 0.14
CA ILE A 220 16.97 -4.75 0.90
C ILE A 220 17.89 -5.90 0.44
N ARG A 221 18.41 -5.84 -0.80
CA ARG A 221 19.40 -6.80 -1.33
C ARG A 221 20.84 -6.49 -0.93
N ASN A 222 21.04 -5.49 -0.07
CA ASN A 222 22.31 -5.03 0.43
C ASN A 222 23.23 -4.48 -0.68
N ILE A 223 22.66 -3.64 -1.56
CA ILE A 223 23.40 -2.80 -2.51
C ILE A 223 23.28 -1.34 -2.06
N LYS A 224 24.40 -0.62 -2.04
CA LYS A 224 24.50 0.78 -1.63
C LYS A 224 25.33 1.62 -2.60
N VAL A 225 25.24 2.94 -2.46
CA VAL A 225 26.11 3.89 -3.17
C VAL A 225 27.57 3.55 -2.90
N GLY A 226 28.40 3.57 -3.95
CA GLY A 226 29.81 3.19 -3.91
C GLY A 226 30.10 1.71 -4.20
N ASP A 227 29.10 0.82 -4.19
CA ASP A 227 29.26 -0.55 -4.68
C ASP A 227 29.50 -0.56 -6.21
N ARG A 228 29.93 -1.70 -6.76
CA ARG A 228 30.23 -1.85 -8.19
C ARG A 228 29.05 -2.44 -8.95
N LYS A 229 29.06 -2.24 -10.26
CA LYS A 229 28.12 -2.86 -11.21
C LYS A 229 27.97 -4.38 -11.01
N ASP A 230 29.08 -5.08 -10.78
CA ASP A 230 29.09 -6.53 -10.55
C ASP A 230 28.31 -6.93 -9.29
N ASP A 231 28.31 -6.10 -8.24
CA ASP A 231 27.52 -6.36 -7.03
C ASP A 231 26.02 -6.36 -7.35
N ILE A 232 25.56 -5.41 -8.19
CA ILE A 232 24.18 -5.38 -8.69
C ILE A 232 23.88 -6.67 -9.47
N ILE A 233 24.70 -7.00 -10.46
CA ILE A 233 24.48 -8.17 -11.32
C ILE A 233 24.40 -9.44 -10.48
N ASN A 234 25.25 -9.60 -9.48
CA ASN A 234 25.26 -10.75 -8.59
C ASN A 234 23.99 -10.86 -7.73
N LYS A 235 23.46 -9.74 -7.21
CA LYS A 235 22.26 -9.72 -6.36
C LYS A 235 20.94 -9.86 -7.13
N TYR A 236 20.95 -9.47 -8.41
CA TYR A 236 19.79 -9.44 -9.28
C TYR A 236 19.90 -10.40 -10.48
N ILE A 237 20.83 -11.37 -10.45
CA ILE A 237 21.21 -12.23 -11.58
C ILE A 237 20.07 -12.92 -12.33
N ASN A 238 18.98 -13.25 -11.64
CA ASN A 238 17.81 -13.93 -12.22
C ASN A 238 16.66 -12.97 -12.57
N ILE A 239 16.89 -11.66 -12.47
CA ILE A 239 15.88 -10.63 -12.68
C ILE A 239 16.25 -9.86 -13.93
N LYS A 240 15.30 -9.79 -14.87
CA LYS A 240 15.50 -9.04 -16.11
C LYS A 240 15.43 -7.54 -15.82
N GLY A 241 16.56 -6.85 -15.93
CA GLY A 241 16.66 -5.39 -15.90
C GLY A 241 16.97 -4.80 -17.27
N PHE A 242 16.87 -3.47 -17.36
CA PHE A 242 17.49 -2.68 -18.42
C PHE A 242 18.91 -2.30 -17.97
N GLU A 243 19.89 -2.45 -18.85
CA GLU A 243 21.28 -2.11 -18.56
C GLU A 243 21.83 -1.20 -19.66
N SER A 244 22.52 -0.14 -19.24
CA SER A 244 23.34 0.72 -20.09
C SER A 244 24.70 0.96 -19.42
N ASN A 245 25.56 1.74 -20.09
CA ASN A 245 26.85 2.14 -19.52
C ASN A 245 26.72 3.05 -18.29
N SER A 246 25.59 3.74 -18.13
CA SER A 246 25.40 4.76 -17.10
C SER A 246 24.33 4.41 -16.08
N LYS A 247 23.56 3.33 -16.29
CA LYS A 247 22.54 2.90 -15.33
C LYS A 247 22.09 1.46 -15.51
N ILE A 248 21.56 0.88 -14.44
CA ILE A 248 20.80 -0.37 -14.43
C ILE A 248 19.43 -0.10 -13.81
N ILE A 249 18.35 -0.57 -14.44
CA ILE A 249 16.97 -0.31 -14.03
C ILE A 249 16.21 -1.63 -13.89
N TYR A 250 15.50 -1.80 -12.77
CA TYR A 250 14.52 -2.86 -12.57
C TYR A 250 13.13 -2.25 -12.35
N ASN A 251 12.11 -2.83 -12.98
CA ASN A 251 10.75 -2.30 -12.91
C ASN A 251 9.76 -3.32 -12.33
N LEU A 252 8.81 -2.83 -11.56
CA LEU A 252 7.64 -3.59 -11.11
C LEU A 252 6.38 -2.75 -11.29
N GLY A 253 5.60 -3.05 -12.33
CA GLY A 253 4.48 -2.20 -12.72
C GLY A 253 4.99 -0.80 -13.09
N LYS A 254 4.49 0.23 -12.39
CA LYS A 254 4.92 1.63 -12.53
C LYS A 254 6.13 2.00 -11.67
N MET A 255 6.60 1.11 -10.79
CA MET A 255 7.73 1.40 -9.92
C MET A 255 9.07 1.07 -10.59
N SER A 256 10.07 1.89 -10.34
CA SER A 256 11.44 1.71 -10.85
C SER A 256 12.48 1.72 -9.72
N LEU A 257 13.49 0.87 -9.87
CA LEU A 257 14.70 0.83 -9.05
C LEU A 257 15.88 1.04 -10.00
N THR A 258 16.48 2.22 -9.93
CA THR A 258 17.56 2.67 -10.83
C THR A 258 18.85 2.81 -10.05
N PHE A 259 19.89 2.14 -10.53
CA PHE A 259 21.26 2.32 -10.08
C PHE A 259 21.99 3.18 -11.10
N ASN A 260 22.37 4.41 -10.75
CA ASN A 260 23.16 5.27 -11.61
C ASN A 260 24.65 4.96 -11.45
N LEU A 261 25.37 4.90 -12.57
CA LEU A 261 26.75 4.42 -12.64
C LEU A 261 27.68 5.46 -13.26
N GLU A 262 28.86 5.60 -12.67
CA GLU A 262 30.01 6.26 -13.26
C GLU A 262 31.23 5.35 -13.12
N ASN A 263 31.89 5.00 -14.23
CA ASN A 263 33.02 4.06 -14.25
C ASN A 263 32.74 2.74 -13.50
N ASP A 264 31.56 2.16 -13.73
CA ASP A 264 31.04 0.95 -13.08
C ASP A 264 30.87 1.04 -11.54
N VAL A 265 30.89 2.24 -10.97
CA VAL A 265 30.62 2.50 -9.54
C VAL A 265 29.27 3.18 -9.40
N ILE A 266 28.48 2.76 -8.41
CA ILE A 266 27.17 3.35 -8.12
C ILE A 266 27.35 4.74 -7.52
N THR A 267 26.82 5.75 -8.20
CA THR A 267 26.86 7.15 -7.74
C THR A 267 25.57 7.58 -7.04
N SER A 268 24.43 7.02 -7.43
CA SER A 268 23.15 7.16 -6.74
C SER A 268 22.26 5.94 -6.95
N ILE A 269 21.29 5.77 -6.06
CA ILE A 269 20.21 4.79 -6.20
C ILE A 269 18.90 5.54 -6.12
N GLU A 270 18.09 5.43 -7.16
CA GLU A 270 16.78 6.08 -7.28
C GLU A 270 15.69 5.01 -7.27
N ILE A 271 14.66 5.22 -6.44
CA ILE A 271 13.55 4.30 -6.23
C ILE A 271 12.29 5.14 -6.36
N SER A 272 11.49 4.89 -7.40
CA SER A 272 10.35 5.76 -7.73
C SER A 272 9.08 4.99 -8.02
N SER A 273 7.95 5.60 -7.67
CA SER A 273 6.60 5.19 -8.10
C SER A 273 5.91 6.25 -8.96
N ILE A 274 6.62 7.33 -9.29
CA ILE A 274 6.14 8.42 -10.13
C ILE A 274 6.44 8.01 -11.58
N PRO A 275 5.42 7.94 -12.47
CA PRO A 275 5.66 7.69 -13.89
C PRO A 275 6.58 8.75 -14.50
N GLU A 276 7.54 8.34 -15.32
CA GLU A 276 8.33 9.24 -16.20
C GLU A 276 7.45 9.88 -17.29
#